data_AF-A0A5S4F8D2-F1
#
_entry.id   AF-A0A5S4F8D2-F1
#
_cell.length_a   1.000
_cell.length_b   1.000
_cell.length_c   1.000
_cell.angle_alpha   90.00
_cell.angle_beta   90.00
_cell.angle_gamma   90.00
#
_symmetry.space_group_name_H-M   'P 1'
#
loop_
_entity.id
_entity.type
_entity.pdbx_description
1 polymer ?
#
loop_
_entity_poly.entity_id
_entity_poly.type
_entity_poly.pdbx_seq_one_letter_code
_entity_poly.pdbx_strand_id
1 'polypeptide(L)'
;MTVERKKILLRLDPVVHDALSRWASDELRSTNSQIEFLLRRALSEAGRLPDGVGRMRPRGRPRKAPEDGTGDDTGQEDEEERADGDASEAD
;
A
#
# COMPACT_ATOMS: atom_id res chain seq x y z
N MET A 1 -9.40 21.58 1.57
CA MET A 1 -8.08 21.19 2.12
C MET A 1 -7.96 19.68 2.03
N THR A 2 -6.99 19.15 1.29
CA THR A 2 -6.76 17.71 1.21
C THR A 2 -6.13 17.26 2.53
N VAL A 3 -6.82 16.39 3.27
CA VAL A 3 -6.26 15.78 4.49
C VAL A 3 -5.08 14.91 4.06
N GLU A 4 -3.88 15.27 4.53
CA GLU A 4 -2.67 14.50 4.28
C GLU A 4 -2.73 13.17 5.02
N ARG A 5 -2.44 12.06 4.32
CA ARG A 5 -2.47 10.73 4.91
C ARG A 5 -1.11 10.43 5.52
N LYS A 6 -1.10 10.17 6.82
CA LYS A 6 0.10 9.71 7.51
C LYS A 6 0.45 8.28 7.08
N LYS A 7 1.65 8.10 6.52
CA LYS A 7 2.23 6.77 6.29
C LYS A 7 2.92 6.30 7.57
N ILE A 8 2.57 5.11 8.05
CA ILE A 8 3.19 4.49 9.23
C ILE A 8 3.65 3.08 8.88
N LEU A 9 4.79 2.66 9.42
CA LEU A 9 5.23 1.27 9.32
C LEU A 9 4.55 0.46 10.43
N LEU A 10 3.77 -0.55 10.03
CA LEU A 10 3.12 -1.47 10.95
C LEU A 10 3.98 -2.72 11.12
N ARG A 11 4.27 -3.09 12.36
CA ARG A 11 4.84 -4.40 12.67
C ARG A 11 3.68 -5.37 12.88
N LEU A 12 3.52 -6.30 11.95
CA LEU A 12 2.50 -7.34 12.00
C LEU A 12 3.19 -8.70 11.90
N ASP A 13 2.59 -9.69 12.56
CA ASP A 13 2.92 -11.08 12.29
C ASP A 13 2.63 -11.40 10.81
N PRO A 14 3.54 -12.08 10.09
CA PRO A 14 3.36 -12.35 8.66
C PRO A 14 2.10 -13.19 8.37
N VAL A 15 1.74 -14.13 9.24
CA VAL A 15 0.53 -14.95 9.08
C VAL A 15 -0.73 -14.09 9.21
N VAL A 16 -0.71 -13.12 10.11
CA VAL A 16 -1.82 -12.16 10.27
C VAL A 16 -1.92 -11.25 9.05
N HIS A 17 -0.79 -10.76 8.54
CA HIS A 17 -0.77 -9.96 7.32
C HIS A 17 -1.36 -10.71 6.12
N ASP A 18 -1.03 -11.99 5.97
CA ASP A 18 -1.55 -12.83 4.89
C ASP A 18 -3.06 -13.07 5.02
N ALA A 19 -3.53 -13.34 6.23
CA ALA A 19 -4.96 -13.48 6.50
C ALA A 19 -5.74 -12.19 6.16
N LEU A 20 -5.21 -11.03 6.54
CA LEU A 20 -5.79 -9.73 6.20
C LEU A 20 -5.81 -9.48 4.69
N SER A 21 -4.72 -9.85 4.00
CA SER A 21 -4.62 -9.68 2.55
C SER A 21 -5.63 -10.55 1.80
N ARG A 22 -5.78 -11.83 2.20
CA ARG A 22 -6.80 -12.72 1.62
C ARG A 22 -8.22 -12.21 1.86
N TRP A 23 -8.53 -11.80 3.09
CA TRP A 23 -9.85 -11.24 3.40
C TRP A 23 -10.13 -9.95 2.61
N ALA A 24 -9.13 -9.08 2.44
CA ALA A 24 -9.28 -7.91 1.60
C ALA A 24 -9.58 -8.28 0.14
N SER A 25 -8.90 -9.30 -0.41
CA SER A 25 -9.16 -9.81 -1.76
C SER A 25 -10.58 -10.35 -1.91
N ASP A 26 -11.07 -11.14 -0.95
CA ASP A 26 -12.43 -11.68 -0.96
C ASP A 26 -13.49 -10.58 -0.96
N GLU A 27 -13.21 -9.46 -0.28
CA GLU A 27 -14.09 -8.30 -0.27
C GLU A 27 -13.85 -7.33 -1.44
N LEU A 28 -12.91 -7.59 -2.37
CA LEU A 28 -12.49 -6.68 -3.43
C LEU A 28 -12.02 -5.29 -2.89
N ARG A 29 -11.20 -5.31 -1.83
CA ARG A 29 -10.54 -4.14 -1.24
C ARG A 29 -9.02 -4.27 -1.31
N SER A 30 -8.33 -3.13 -1.24
CA SER A 30 -6.90 -3.16 -0.94
C SER A 30 -6.68 -3.55 0.53
N THR A 31 -5.55 -4.19 0.84
CA THR A 31 -5.18 -4.53 2.23
C THR A 31 -5.18 -3.29 3.13
N ASN A 32 -4.67 -2.14 2.66
CA ASN A 32 -4.69 -0.89 3.42
C ASN A 32 -6.12 -0.40 3.71
N SER A 33 -7.02 -0.50 2.73
CA SER A 33 -8.43 -0.17 2.94
C SER A 33 -9.09 -1.12 3.92
N GLN A 34 -8.75 -2.41 3.90
CA GLN A 34 -9.27 -3.37 4.88
C GLN A 34 -8.78 -3.05 6.30
N ILE A 35 -7.48 -2.77 6.46
CA ILE A 35 -6.90 -2.36 7.75
C ILE A 35 -7.58 -1.10 8.28
N GLU A 36 -7.76 -0.06 7.45
CA GLU A 36 -8.44 1.16 7.87
C GLU A 36 -9.89 0.90 8.32
N PHE A 37 -10.63 0.07 7.59
CA PHE A 37 -11.99 -0.32 7.94
C PHE A 37 -12.03 -0.99 9.32
N LEU A 38 -11.14 -1.95 9.57
CA LEU A 38 -11.06 -2.66 10.84
C LEU A 38 -10.70 -1.75 12.00
N LEU A 39 -9.74 -0.84 11.82
CA LEU A 39 -9.36 0.11 12.86
C LEU A 39 -10.50 1.06 13.21
N ARG A 40 -11.21 1.60 12.22
CA ARG A 40 -12.39 2.46 12.45
C ARG A 40 -13.50 1.72 13.17
N ARG A 41 -13.77 0.48 12.75
CA ARG A 41 -14.76 -0.39 13.40
C ARG A 41 -14.39 -0.65 14.86
N ALA A 42 -13.15 -1.08 15.13
CA ALA A 42 -12.67 -1.35 16.47
C ALA A 42 -12.71 -0.10 17.38
N LEU A 43 -12.34 1.07 16.85
CA LEU A 43 -12.46 2.34 17.57
C LEU A 43 -13.91 2.69 17.87
N SER A 44 -14.83 2.47 16.92
CA SER A 44 -16.26 2.70 17.12
C SER A 44 -16.84 1.77 18.17
N GLU A 45 -16.54 0.48 18.09
CA GLU A 45 -16.99 -0.54 19.05
C GLU A 45 -16.44 -0.27 20.46
N ALA A 46 -15.22 0.28 20.55
CA ALA A 46 -14.62 0.70 21.82
C ALA A 46 -15.12 2.07 22.34
N GLY A 47 -15.98 2.77 21.59
CA GLY A 47 -16.44 4.13 21.95
C GLY A 47 -15.33 5.20 21.90
N ARG A 48 -14.30 4.98 21.09
CA ARG A 48 -13.09 5.82 20.98
C ARG A 48 -12.93 6.47 19.60
N LEU A 49 -13.91 6.34 18.71
CA LEU A 49 -13.86 6.96 17.40
C LEU A 49 -14.05 8.48 17.55
N PRO A 50 -13.11 9.33 17.07
CA PRO A 50 -13.27 10.78 17.15
C PRO A 50 -14.41 11.32 16.26
N ASP A 51 -15.09 12.38 16.69
CA ASP A 51 -16.23 12.99 15.97
C ASP A 51 -15.86 13.59 14.59
N GLY A 52 -14.57 13.88 14.38
CA GLY A 52 -14.04 14.50 13.15
C GLY A 52 -13.58 13.53 12.07
N VAL A 53 -13.79 12.22 12.24
CA VAL A 53 -13.30 11.24 11.26
C VAL A 53 -14.13 11.30 9.97
N GLY A 54 -13.52 11.81 8.89
CA GLY A 54 -14.15 11.91 7.58
C GLY A 54 -14.59 10.56 6.99
N ARG A 55 -15.53 10.61 6.04
CA ARG A 55 -16.04 9.41 5.34
C ARG A 55 -14.90 8.65 4.68
N MET A 56 -14.99 7.31 4.73
CA MET A 56 -14.04 6.44 4.02
C MET A 56 -14.10 6.73 2.52
N ARG A 57 -12.95 6.81 1.86
CA ARG A 57 -12.91 7.06 0.42
C ARG A 57 -13.56 5.89 -0.33
N PRO A 58 -14.37 6.18 -1.38
CA PRO A 58 -14.98 5.15 -2.20
C PRO A 58 -13.92 4.32 -2.93
N ARG A 59 -14.31 3.09 -3.29
CA ARG A 59 -13.46 2.17 -4.05
C ARG A 59 -13.09 2.75 -5.41
N GLY A 60 -11.90 2.43 -5.89
CA GLY A 60 -11.39 2.83 -7.20
C GLY A 60 -10.14 3.70 -7.12
N ARG A 61 -9.51 3.90 -8.28
CA ARG A 61 -8.32 4.74 -8.39
C ARG A 61 -8.69 6.18 -8.00
N PRO A 62 -7.94 6.82 -7.08
CA PRO A 62 -8.07 8.26 -6.89
C PRO A 62 -7.96 8.97 -8.24
N ARG A 63 -8.86 9.91 -8.53
CA ARG A 63 -8.72 10.76 -9.72
C ARG A 63 -7.37 11.48 -9.61
N LYS A 64 -6.53 11.40 -10.65
CA LYS A 64 -5.27 12.15 -10.72
C LYS A 64 -5.62 13.63 -10.63
N ALA A 65 -5.25 14.27 -9.52
CA ALA A 65 -5.26 15.73 -9.46
C ALA A 65 -4.13 16.25 -10.38
N PRO A 66 -4.24 17.45 -10.98
CA PRO A 66 -3.14 18.04 -11.74
C PRO A 66 -1.91 18.14 -10.82
N GLU A 67 -0.78 17.66 -11.32
CA GLU A 67 0.48 17.53 -10.60
C GLU A 67 1.17 18.90 -10.53
N ASP A 68 1.21 19.50 -9.33
CA ASP A 68 2.25 20.47 -9.00
C ASP A 68 3.37 19.69 -8.32
N GLY A 69 4.51 19.60 -9.02
CA GLY A 69 5.62 18.72 -8.69
C GLY A 69 6.42 19.13 -7.45
N THR A 70 6.95 18.12 -6.76
CA THR A 70 8.32 17.99 -6.23
C THR A 70 8.39 16.60 -5.58
N GLY A 71 9.41 15.82 -5.96
CA GLY A 71 9.44 14.36 -5.82
C GLY A 71 9.86 13.81 -4.47
N ASP A 72 9.94 12.47 -4.42
CA ASP A 72 11.07 11.78 -3.82
C ASP A 72 11.18 10.38 -4.43
N ASP A 73 12.42 10.05 -4.71
CA ASP A 73 12.98 8.84 -5.31
C ASP A 73 12.88 7.65 -4.32
N THR A 74 12.63 6.44 -4.83
CA THR A 74 13.14 5.18 -4.25
C THR A 74 12.75 3.98 -5.12
N GLY A 75 13.68 3.62 -6.01
CA GLY A 75 14.23 2.25 -6.09
C GLY A 75 13.38 1.14 -6.70
N GLN A 76 13.61 0.89 -7.99
CA GLN A 76 13.73 -0.47 -8.56
C GLN A 76 14.35 -0.37 -9.96
N GLU A 77 15.68 -0.34 -10.00
CA GLU A 77 16.47 -0.77 -11.16
C GLU A 77 17.05 -2.13 -10.78
N ASP A 78 16.38 -3.20 -11.22
CA ASP A 78 16.92 -4.56 -11.17
C ASP A 78 17.85 -4.73 -12.39
N GLU A 79 19.12 -4.34 -12.25
CA GLU A 79 20.22 -4.80 -13.10
C GLU A 79 21.06 -5.82 -12.30
N GLU A 80 20.83 -7.11 -12.54
CA GLU A 80 21.81 -8.16 -12.26
C GLU A 80 22.41 -8.66 -13.58
N GLU A 81 23.49 -8.01 -13.98
CA GLU A 81 24.46 -8.48 -14.96
C GLU A 81 25.59 -9.21 -14.22
N ARG A 82 25.74 -10.52 -14.44
CA ARG A 82 27.01 -11.28 -14.30
C ARG A 82 27.03 -12.35 -15.39
N ALA A 83 27.81 -12.13 -16.46
CA ALA A 83 29.13 -12.73 -16.70
C ALA A 83 29.01 -14.22 -17.10
N ASP A 84 29.62 -14.77 -18.16
CA ASP A 84 30.86 -14.49 -18.88
C ASP A 84 30.76 -15.04 -20.32
N GLY A 85 31.61 -14.53 -21.21
CA GLY A 85 31.64 -14.87 -22.63
C GLY A 85 32.19 -16.26 -22.97
N ASP A 86 31.73 -16.78 -24.10
CA ASP A 86 32.41 -17.82 -24.86
C ASP A 86 32.44 -17.38 -26.33
N ALA A 87 33.60 -16.89 -26.77
CA ALA A 87 33.87 -16.55 -28.15
C ALA A 87 34.26 -17.83 -28.87
N SER A 88 33.34 -18.37 -29.67
CA SER A 88 33.61 -19.48 -30.58
C SER A 88 34.59 -19.05 -31.67
N GLU A 89 35.81 -19.56 -31.59
CA GLU A 89 36.78 -19.64 -32.68
C GLU A 89 36.32 -20.75 -33.64
N ALA A 90 36.11 -20.43 -34.91
CA ALA A 90 35.81 -21.39 -35.97
C ALA A 90 36.84 -21.24 -37.09
N ASP A 91 37.46 -22.38 -37.40
CA ASP A 91 38.42 -22.69 -38.47
C ASP A 91 37.87 -22.38 -39.88
#